data_AF-E8V592-F1
#
_entry.id   AF-E8V592-F1
#
_cell.length_a   1.000
_cell.length_b   1.000
_cell.length_c   1.000
_cell.angle_alpha   90.00
_cell.angle_beta   90.00
_cell.angle_gamma   90.00
#
_symmetry.space_group_name_H-M   'P 1'
#
loop_
_entity.id
_entity.type
_entity.pdbx_description
1 polymer ?
#
loop_
_entity_poly.entity_id
_entity_poly.type
_entity_poly.pdbx_seq_one_letter_code
_entity_poly.pdbx_strand_id
1 'polypeptide(L)'
;MKTLSVVRILVCSLIVLACGGSTTKAQETLASRLVGTWRLVFVDNVLPDASRVHLYGENPQGILTFDASGHYALQILRADRPKFAAKDKSKGTPQENEAAVQGSNSHFGMYSVNEAEHTVTFSIEHAFFPNWEGTKQTRSFVLMGDEFRYLVPTPTTGGNVTGEVEWKRVSR
;
A
#
# COMPACT_ATOMS: atom_id res chain seq x y z
N MET A 1 -51.83 51.65 -59.30
CA MET A 1 -50.55 52.35 -59.06
C MET A 1 -50.17 52.20 -57.60
N LYS A 2 -48.89 51.91 -57.34
CA LYS A 2 -48.19 51.74 -56.05
C LYS A 2 -48.12 50.30 -55.51
N THR A 3 -47.12 49.62 -56.04
CA THR A 3 -46.28 48.55 -55.49
C THR A 3 -45.83 48.81 -54.05
N LEU A 4 -45.66 47.74 -53.26
CA LEU A 4 -44.55 47.59 -52.30
C LEU A 4 -44.42 46.13 -51.86
N SER A 5 -43.35 45.49 -52.34
CA SER A 5 -42.80 44.22 -51.89
C SER A 5 -42.29 44.34 -50.45
N VAL A 6 -42.51 43.32 -49.61
CA VAL A 6 -41.71 43.10 -48.40
C VAL A 6 -41.24 41.65 -48.36
N VAL A 7 -39.96 41.54 -48.01
CA VAL A 7 -39.03 40.44 -48.17
C VAL A 7 -39.35 39.28 -47.22
N ARG A 8 -39.26 38.05 -47.74
CA ARG A 8 -39.20 36.80 -46.98
C ARG A 8 -37.86 36.73 -46.23
N ILE A 9 -37.89 36.72 -44.90
CA ILE A 9 -36.75 36.29 -44.09
C ILE A 9 -37.06 34.90 -43.57
N LEU A 10 -36.43 33.90 -44.20
CA LEU A 10 -36.45 32.52 -43.75
C LEU A 10 -35.37 32.38 -42.67
N VAL A 11 -35.77 32.28 -41.40
CA VAL A 11 -34.86 32.00 -40.29
C VAL A 11 -34.67 30.49 -40.22
N CYS A 12 -33.52 29.99 -40.70
CA CYS A 12 -33.09 28.61 -40.47
C CYS A 12 -32.60 28.47 -39.02
N SER A 13 -33.44 27.92 -38.15
CA SER A 13 -33.04 27.52 -36.80
C SER A 13 -32.15 26.26 -36.88
N LEU A 14 -30.84 26.45 -36.72
CA LEU A 14 -29.89 25.37 -36.46
C LEU A 14 -30.13 24.81 -35.05
N ILE A 15 -30.74 23.65 -34.96
CA ILE A 15 -30.75 22.83 -33.74
C ILE A 15 -29.37 22.20 -33.64
N VAL A 16 -28.50 22.78 -32.81
CA VAL A 16 -27.24 22.15 -32.41
C VAL A 16 -27.59 21.05 -31.41
N LEU A 17 -27.60 19.81 -31.89
CA LEU A 17 -27.71 18.63 -31.05
C LEU A 17 -26.38 18.49 -30.29
N ALA A 18 -26.34 19.00 -29.06
CA ALA A 18 -25.21 18.80 -28.18
C ALA A 18 -25.12 17.31 -27.83
N CYS A 19 -24.18 16.60 -28.45
CA CYS A 19 -23.79 15.26 -28.04
C CYS A 19 -23.30 15.33 -26.59
N GLY A 20 -24.16 14.94 -25.65
CA GLY A 20 -23.79 14.71 -24.26
C GLY A 20 -22.78 13.58 -24.19
N GLY A 21 -21.49 13.93 -24.26
CA GLY A 21 -20.39 13.03 -23.93
C GLY A 21 -20.54 12.64 -22.47
N SER A 22 -21.12 11.48 -22.22
CA SER A 22 -21.08 10.85 -20.91
C SER A 22 -19.61 10.53 -20.62
N THR A 23 -18.98 11.34 -19.79
CA THR A 23 -17.67 11.02 -19.25
C THR A 23 -17.86 9.88 -18.27
N THR A 24 -17.66 8.65 -18.75
CA THR A 24 -17.44 7.50 -17.88
C THR A 24 -16.21 7.81 -17.04
N LYS A 25 -16.40 8.15 -15.76
CA LYS A 25 -15.32 8.10 -14.76
C LYS A 25 -14.73 6.69 -14.88
N ALA A 26 -13.47 6.59 -15.28
CA ALA A 26 -12.76 5.31 -15.26
C ALA A 26 -12.91 4.72 -13.86
N GLN A 27 -13.36 3.47 -13.77
CA GLN A 27 -13.54 2.80 -12.50
C GLN A 27 -12.17 2.71 -11.81
N GLU A 28 -12.09 3.18 -10.58
CA GLU A 28 -10.86 3.20 -9.80
C GLU A 28 -10.41 1.76 -9.52
N THR A 29 -9.18 1.42 -9.92
CA THR A 29 -8.58 0.11 -9.74
C THR A 29 -8.10 -0.06 -8.29
N LEU A 30 -8.07 -1.29 -7.77
CA LEU A 30 -7.47 -1.55 -6.46
C LEU A 30 -6.01 -1.12 -6.42
N ALA A 31 -5.28 -1.29 -7.53
CA ALA A 31 -3.92 -0.80 -7.69
C ALA A 31 -3.84 0.72 -7.47
N SER A 32 -4.70 1.50 -8.14
CA SER A 32 -4.73 2.96 -7.97
C SER A 32 -5.11 3.39 -6.55
N ARG A 33 -5.98 2.63 -5.87
CA ARG A 33 -6.34 2.88 -4.47
C ARG A 33 -5.18 2.61 -3.49
N LEU A 34 -4.26 1.70 -3.80
CA LEU A 34 -3.11 1.45 -2.92
C LEU A 34 -2.07 2.58 -2.96
N VAL A 35 -1.99 3.33 -4.06
CA VAL A 35 -1.04 4.44 -4.21
C VAL A 35 -1.18 5.43 -3.06
N GLY A 36 -0.04 5.80 -2.47
CA GLY A 36 0.06 6.72 -1.35
C GLY A 36 0.90 6.17 -0.21
N THR A 37 0.81 6.85 0.93
CA THR A 37 1.57 6.54 2.14
C THR A 37 0.64 6.03 3.24
N TRP A 38 1.11 4.99 3.91
CA TRP A 38 0.41 4.27 4.95
C TRP A 38 1.27 4.19 6.21
N ARG A 39 0.64 4.20 7.39
CA ARG A 39 1.25 4.07 8.72
C ARG A 39 0.91 2.71 9.29
N LEU A 40 1.88 2.07 9.91
CA LEU A 40 1.66 0.77 10.52
C LEU A 40 0.66 0.87 11.68
N VAL A 41 -0.28 -0.07 11.76
CA VAL A 41 -1.20 -0.23 12.89
C VAL A 41 -0.72 -1.38 13.78
N PHE A 42 -0.56 -2.58 13.22
CA PHE A 42 -0.05 -3.74 13.95
C PHE A 42 0.65 -4.75 13.03
N VAL A 43 1.40 -5.67 13.64
CA VAL A 43 1.99 -6.86 13.02
C VAL A 43 1.85 -8.01 14.00
N ASP A 44 0.94 -8.91 13.71
CA ASP A 44 0.61 -10.03 14.59
C ASP A 44 0.91 -11.35 13.91
N ASN A 45 1.42 -12.31 14.66
CA ASN A 45 1.31 -13.72 14.29
C ASN A 45 0.06 -14.29 14.96
N VAL A 46 -0.82 -14.87 14.15
CA VAL A 46 -1.99 -15.61 14.61
C VAL A 46 -1.61 -17.09 14.71
N LEU A 47 -1.71 -17.64 15.92
CA LEU A 47 -1.41 -19.02 16.26
C LEU A 47 -2.60 -19.96 15.96
N PRO A 48 -2.40 -21.29 15.87
CA PRO A 48 -3.48 -22.23 15.60
C PRO A 48 -4.62 -22.23 16.63
N ASP A 49 -4.35 -21.80 17.86
CA ASP A 49 -5.34 -21.63 18.94
C ASP A 49 -6.04 -20.25 18.90
N ALA A 50 -5.84 -19.50 17.82
CA ALA A 50 -6.31 -18.13 17.59
C ALA A 50 -5.71 -17.06 18.52
N SER A 51 -4.75 -17.41 19.38
CA SER A 51 -4.00 -16.41 20.14
C SER A 51 -3.07 -15.61 19.23
N ARG A 52 -2.77 -14.38 19.66
CA ARG A 52 -1.98 -13.41 18.89
C ARG A 52 -0.67 -13.11 19.57
N VAL A 53 0.39 -13.03 18.77
CA VAL A 53 1.70 -12.56 19.21
C VAL A 53 2.02 -11.27 18.46
N HIS A 54 2.12 -10.15 19.19
CA HIS A 54 2.52 -8.85 18.66
C HIS A 54 4.02 -8.85 18.33
N LEU A 55 4.37 -9.23 17.10
CA LEU A 55 5.73 -9.54 16.69
C LEU A 55 6.69 -8.36 16.87
N TYR A 56 6.19 -7.13 16.72
CA TYR A 56 6.95 -5.89 16.89
C TYR A 56 6.48 -5.08 18.12
N GLY A 57 5.86 -5.75 19.09
CA GLY A 57 5.31 -5.14 20.31
C GLY A 57 3.94 -4.49 20.09
N GLU A 58 3.33 -4.01 21.18
CA GLU A 58 1.97 -3.46 21.22
C GLU A 58 1.77 -2.21 20.35
N ASN A 59 2.83 -1.42 20.16
CA ASN A 59 2.76 -0.12 19.49
C ASN A 59 3.86 0.01 18.41
N PRO A 60 3.86 -0.85 17.39
CA PRO A 60 4.93 -0.84 16.40
C PRO A 60 4.86 0.44 15.57
N GLN A 61 6.00 0.85 15.01
CA GLN A 61 6.12 2.02 14.15
C GLN A 61 6.46 1.57 12.74
N GLY A 62 5.91 2.24 11.73
CA GLY A 62 6.24 1.88 10.36
C GLY A 62 5.57 2.76 9.32
N ILE A 63 6.11 2.66 8.11
CA ILE A 63 5.60 3.32 6.92
C ILE A 63 5.60 2.31 5.77
N LEU A 64 4.56 2.35 4.96
CA LEU A 64 4.48 1.67 3.68
C LEU A 64 4.07 2.70 2.63
N THR A 65 4.83 2.79 1.55
CA THR A 65 4.51 3.66 0.44
C THR A 65 4.37 2.83 -0.82
N PHE A 66 3.32 3.10 -1.59
CA PHE A 66 3.14 2.63 -2.95
C PHE A 66 3.12 3.84 -3.88
N ASP A 67 3.89 3.81 -4.95
CA ASP A 67 3.80 4.83 -6.00
C ASP A 67 3.00 4.34 -7.22
N ALA A 68 2.61 5.29 -8.07
CA ALA A 68 1.83 5.00 -9.27
C ALA A 68 2.64 4.34 -10.40
N SER A 69 3.97 4.30 -10.27
CA SER A 69 4.86 3.63 -11.23
C SER A 69 5.12 2.15 -10.88
N GLY A 70 4.53 1.67 -9.77
CA GLY A 70 4.64 0.28 -9.35
C GLY A 70 5.76 0.01 -8.36
N HIS A 71 6.44 1.02 -7.80
CA HIS A 71 7.39 0.80 -6.71
C HIS A 71 6.71 0.83 -5.36
N TYR A 72 7.27 0.09 -4.42
CA TYR A 72 6.90 0.18 -3.02
C TYR A 72 8.13 0.16 -2.12
N ALA A 73 7.98 0.68 -0.91
CA ALA A 73 8.93 0.51 0.17
C ALA A 73 8.19 0.43 1.50
N LEU A 74 8.62 -0.51 2.36
CA LEU A 74 8.10 -0.59 3.73
C LEU A 74 9.22 -0.65 4.77
N GLN A 75 8.88 -0.12 5.95
CA GLN A 75 9.69 -0.20 7.14
C GLN A 75 8.78 -0.49 8.32
N ILE A 76 9.15 -1.49 9.12
CA ILE A 76 8.49 -1.93 10.33
C ILE A 76 9.54 -1.93 11.44
N LEU A 77 9.17 -1.34 12.57
CA LEU A 77 10.04 -1.08 13.68
C LEU A 77 9.29 -1.35 14.98
N ARG A 78 9.82 -2.23 15.82
CA ARG A 78 9.47 -2.25 17.25
C ARG A 78 9.82 -0.90 17.91
N ALA A 79 8.90 -0.30 18.66
CA ALA A 79 9.06 1.09 19.14
C ALA A 79 10.06 1.25 20.29
N ASP A 80 10.22 0.24 21.13
CA ASP A 80 11.01 0.23 22.36
C ASP A 80 12.42 -0.37 22.17
N ARG A 81 12.94 -0.39 20.94
CA ARG A 81 14.32 -0.86 20.69
C ARG A 81 15.34 -0.01 21.47
N PRO A 82 16.35 -0.63 22.08
CA PRO A 82 17.40 0.09 22.78
C PRO A 82 18.18 1.01 21.83
N LYS A 83 18.54 2.19 22.34
CA LYS A 83 19.47 3.09 21.63
C LYS A 83 20.90 2.60 21.84
N PHE A 84 21.74 2.85 20.85
CA PHE A 84 23.15 2.50 20.91
C PHE A 84 23.87 3.45 21.87
N ALA A 85 24.43 2.93 22.96
CA ALA A 85 25.07 3.71 24.00
C ALA A 85 26.23 4.56 23.47
N ALA A 86 27.01 4.00 22.53
CA ALA A 86 28.14 4.67 21.90
C ALA A 86 27.75 5.84 20.98
N LYS A 87 26.46 5.99 20.62
CA LYS A 87 25.97 6.95 19.62
C LYS A 87 26.69 6.87 18.26
N ASP A 88 27.28 5.72 17.98
CA ASP A 88 28.05 5.42 16.79
C ASP A 88 27.61 4.03 16.32
N LYS A 89 26.92 3.99 15.17
CA LYS A 89 26.34 2.75 14.64
C LYS A 89 27.40 1.68 14.41
N SER A 90 28.64 2.08 14.09
CA SER A 90 29.74 1.14 13.84
C SER A 90 30.27 0.47 15.11
N LYS A 91 29.89 0.99 16.29
CA LYS A 91 30.34 0.52 17.62
C LYS A 91 29.23 -0.12 18.44
N GLY A 92 28.13 -0.54 17.79
CA GLY A 92 27.07 -1.29 18.46
C GLY A 92 27.61 -2.58 19.07
N THR A 93 27.24 -2.84 20.31
CA THR A 93 27.47 -4.14 20.95
C THR A 93 26.68 -5.23 20.24
N PRO A 94 27.07 -6.51 20.37
CA PRO A 94 26.30 -7.62 19.80
C PRO A 94 24.81 -7.58 20.20
N GLN A 95 24.50 -7.26 21.46
CA GLN A 95 23.14 -7.20 21.99
C GLN A 95 22.35 -6.03 21.38
N GLU A 96 22.96 -4.86 21.23
CA GLU A 96 22.32 -3.72 20.57
C GLU A 96 22.03 -4.00 19.09
N ASN A 97 22.98 -4.64 18.39
CA ASN A 97 22.81 -5.04 16.99
C ASN A 97 21.71 -6.09 16.83
N GLU A 98 21.68 -7.11 17.71
CA GLU A 98 20.63 -8.13 17.72
C GLU A 98 19.25 -7.51 17.91
N ALA A 99 19.09 -6.64 18.93
CA ALA A 99 17.83 -5.96 19.19
C ALA A 99 17.42 -5.02 18.05
N ALA A 100 18.39 -4.35 17.42
CA ALA A 100 18.17 -3.54 16.22
C ALA A 100 17.63 -4.38 15.06
N VAL A 101 18.27 -5.52 14.79
CA VAL A 101 17.94 -6.39 13.68
C VAL A 101 16.60 -7.08 13.91
N GLN A 102 16.44 -7.82 15.00
CA GLN A 102 15.22 -8.57 15.30
C GLN A 102 14.00 -7.66 15.48
N GLY A 103 14.21 -6.46 16.02
CA GLY A 103 13.16 -5.47 16.20
C GLY A 103 12.83 -4.67 14.93
N SER A 104 13.33 -5.03 13.75
CA SER A 104 13.05 -4.34 12.49
C SER A 104 12.77 -5.30 11.34
N ASN A 105 12.03 -4.82 10.35
CA ASN A 105 11.91 -5.46 9.04
C ASN A 105 11.65 -4.38 8.00
N SER A 106 12.42 -4.39 6.91
CA SER A 106 12.32 -3.39 5.86
C SER A 106 12.66 -4.03 4.54
N HIS A 107 11.91 -3.72 3.50
CA HIS A 107 12.20 -4.15 2.14
C HIS A 107 11.51 -3.24 1.14
N PHE A 108 12.02 -3.22 -0.08
CA PHE A 108 11.48 -2.41 -1.17
C PHE A 108 11.69 -3.11 -2.53
N GLY A 109 11.01 -2.59 -3.54
CA GLY A 109 11.08 -3.09 -4.91
C GLY A 109 9.82 -2.75 -5.68
N MET A 110 9.33 -3.69 -6.48
CA MET A 110 8.12 -3.53 -7.28
C MET A 110 6.91 -4.23 -6.65
N TYR A 111 5.72 -3.69 -6.86
CA TYR A 111 4.46 -4.35 -6.50
C TYR A 111 3.55 -4.52 -7.71
N SER A 112 2.72 -5.55 -7.67
CA SER A 112 1.59 -5.73 -8.57
C SER A 112 0.35 -6.15 -7.79
N VAL A 113 -0.83 -5.85 -8.33
CA VAL A 113 -2.12 -6.21 -7.75
C VAL A 113 -2.88 -7.11 -8.71
N ASN A 114 -3.34 -8.25 -8.23
CA ASN A 114 -4.35 -9.06 -8.92
C ASN A 114 -5.72 -8.73 -8.30
N GLU A 115 -6.56 -8.02 -9.06
CA GLU A 115 -7.86 -7.57 -8.55
C GLU A 115 -8.87 -8.71 -8.38
N ALA A 116 -8.85 -9.69 -9.29
CA ALA A 116 -9.79 -10.80 -9.24
C ALA A 116 -9.54 -11.70 -8.02
N GLU A 117 -8.27 -11.85 -7.63
CA GLU A 117 -7.86 -12.71 -6.51
C GLU A 117 -7.68 -11.94 -5.20
N HIS A 118 -7.81 -10.60 -5.22
CA HIS A 118 -7.51 -9.73 -4.07
C HIS A 118 -6.11 -10.01 -3.48
N THR A 119 -5.10 -10.08 -4.34
CA THR A 119 -3.71 -10.29 -3.92
C THR A 119 -2.80 -9.14 -4.33
N VAL A 120 -1.83 -8.84 -3.46
CA VAL A 120 -0.69 -7.98 -3.75
C VAL A 120 0.55 -8.85 -3.81
N THR A 121 1.39 -8.66 -4.82
CA THR A 121 2.67 -9.35 -4.95
C THR A 121 3.80 -8.36 -4.85
N PHE A 122 4.67 -8.55 -3.86
CA PHE A 122 5.90 -7.81 -3.70
C PHE A 122 7.03 -8.55 -4.42
N SER A 123 7.61 -7.94 -5.45
CA SER A 123 8.87 -8.38 -6.06
C SER A 123 10.00 -7.65 -5.35
N ILE A 124 10.72 -8.36 -4.48
CA ILE A 124 11.66 -7.76 -3.54
C ILE A 124 13.01 -7.56 -4.22
N GLU A 125 13.47 -6.31 -4.29
CA GLU A 125 14.79 -5.95 -4.80
C GLU A 125 15.82 -6.07 -3.67
N HIS A 126 15.57 -5.38 -2.57
CA HIS A 126 16.41 -5.40 -1.38
C HIS A 126 15.57 -5.56 -0.11
N ALA A 127 16.14 -6.27 0.86
CA ALA A 127 15.50 -6.55 2.13
C ALA A 127 16.51 -6.57 3.27
N PHE A 128 16.06 -6.15 4.44
CA PHE A 128 16.84 -6.22 5.66
C PHE A 128 17.09 -7.67 6.10
N PHE A 129 16.20 -8.59 5.73
CA PHE A 129 16.45 -10.02 5.75
C PHE A 129 16.89 -10.48 4.35
N PRO A 130 18.20 -10.70 4.11
CA PRO A 130 18.73 -10.86 2.75
C PRO A 130 18.16 -12.05 1.97
N ASN A 131 17.67 -13.08 2.67
CA ASN A 131 17.08 -14.27 2.05
C ASN A 131 15.83 -13.96 1.21
N TRP A 132 15.26 -12.76 1.34
CA TRP A 132 14.12 -12.31 0.56
C TRP A 132 14.50 -11.58 -0.73
N GLU A 133 15.75 -11.18 -0.90
CA GLU A 133 16.20 -10.48 -2.11
C GLU A 133 15.99 -11.35 -3.36
N GLY A 134 15.43 -10.76 -4.42
CA GLY A 134 15.07 -11.44 -5.66
C GLY A 134 13.83 -12.34 -5.59
N THR A 135 13.19 -12.47 -4.42
CA THR A 135 11.98 -13.30 -4.26
C THR A 135 10.71 -12.54 -4.60
N LYS A 136 9.62 -13.29 -4.85
CA LYS A 136 8.26 -12.76 -4.95
C LYS A 136 7.43 -13.22 -3.77
N GLN A 137 6.73 -12.30 -3.13
CA GLN A 137 5.87 -12.57 -1.99
C GLN A 137 4.45 -12.10 -2.27
N THR A 138 3.55 -13.05 -2.49
CA THR A 138 2.13 -12.79 -2.69
C THR A 138 1.38 -12.85 -1.37
N ARG A 139 0.47 -11.91 -1.17
CA ARG A 139 -0.31 -11.71 0.06
C ARG A 139 -1.76 -11.45 -0.33
N SER A 140 -2.70 -12.19 0.24
CA SER A 140 -4.11 -11.82 0.18
C SER A 140 -4.33 -10.57 1.01
N PHE A 141 -5.16 -9.64 0.52
CA PHE A 141 -5.41 -8.38 1.21
C PHE A 141 -6.88 -7.98 1.21
N VAL A 142 -7.22 -7.10 2.16
CA VAL A 142 -8.48 -6.38 2.24
C VAL A 142 -8.17 -4.88 2.25
N LEU A 143 -8.95 -4.11 1.51
CA LEU A 143 -8.81 -2.65 1.39
C LEU A 143 -10.15 -1.95 1.59
N MET A 144 -10.37 -1.39 2.77
CA MET A 144 -11.62 -0.76 3.20
C MET A 144 -11.36 0.70 3.55
N GLY A 145 -11.76 1.63 2.66
CA GLY A 145 -11.47 3.05 2.83
C GLY A 145 -9.97 3.32 2.99
N ASP A 146 -9.59 3.71 4.20
CA ASP A 146 -8.22 4.05 4.61
C ASP A 146 -7.51 2.93 5.38
N GLU A 147 -8.08 1.73 5.43
CA GLU A 147 -7.50 0.56 6.07
C GLU A 147 -7.03 -0.44 4.99
N PHE A 148 -5.74 -0.77 5.03
CA PHE A 148 -5.12 -1.77 4.18
C PHE A 148 -4.55 -2.88 5.04
N ARG A 149 -5.07 -4.10 4.88
CA ARG A 149 -4.65 -5.25 5.66
C ARG A 149 -4.26 -6.41 4.76
N TYR A 150 -3.15 -7.08 5.04
CA TYR A 150 -2.75 -8.29 4.32
C TYR A 150 -2.33 -9.43 5.23
N LEU A 151 -2.46 -10.65 4.71
CA LEU A 151 -2.03 -11.88 5.36
C LEU A 151 -0.69 -12.37 4.81
N VAL A 152 0.17 -12.79 5.73
CA VAL A 152 1.50 -13.34 5.49
C VAL A 152 1.45 -14.85 5.74
N PRO A 153 1.28 -15.69 4.70
CA PRO A 153 1.15 -17.14 4.86
C PRO A 153 2.42 -17.82 5.37
N THR A 154 3.59 -17.17 5.23
CA THR A 154 4.87 -17.67 5.76
C THR A 154 5.64 -16.50 6.36
N PRO A 155 5.40 -16.18 7.65
CA PRO A 155 6.11 -15.11 8.33
C PRO A 155 7.60 -15.40 8.48
N THR A 156 8.41 -14.35 8.71
CA THR A 156 9.87 -14.46 8.94
C THR A 156 10.22 -15.34 10.13
N THR A 157 9.32 -15.47 11.10
CA THR A 157 9.49 -16.32 12.28
C THR A 157 9.36 -17.82 12.00
N GLY A 158 8.83 -18.20 10.82
CA GLY A 158 8.52 -19.60 10.49
C GLY A 158 7.37 -20.19 11.31
N GLY A 159 7.10 -21.49 11.11
CA GLY A 159 6.07 -22.26 11.81
C GLY A 159 4.68 -22.24 11.17
N ASN A 160 3.74 -22.98 11.76
CA ASN A 160 2.32 -23.02 11.35
C ASN A 160 1.56 -21.79 11.88
N VAL A 161 2.01 -20.59 11.49
CA VAL A 161 1.44 -19.31 11.93
C VAL A 161 1.14 -18.44 10.73
N THR A 162 0.05 -17.67 10.79
CA THR A 162 -0.28 -16.69 9.75
C THR A 162 -0.01 -15.30 10.30
N GLY A 163 0.83 -14.54 9.59
CA GLY A 163 1.03 -13.14 9.93
C GLY A 163 -0.13 -12.29 9.44
N GLU A 164 -0.56 -11.31 10.22
CA GLU A 164 -1.54 -10.31 9.84
C GLU A 164 -0.92 -8.93 10.05
N VAL A 165 -0.96 -8.09 9.00
CA VAL A 165 -0.39 -6.74 9.06
C VAL A 165 -1.44 -5.76 8.59
N GLU A 166 -1.65 -4.70 9.37
CA GLU A 166 -2.57 -3.63 9.05
C GLU A 166 -1.87 -2.28 8.96
N TRP A 167 -2.33 -1.49 7.98
CA TRP A 167 -1.85 -0.16 7.68
C TRP A 167 -2.99 0.86 7.56
N LYS A 168 -2.76 1.99 8.23
CA LYS A 168 -3.43 3.28 8.23
C LYS A 168 -3.14 4.20 7.04
N ARG A 169 -4.03 4.59 6.13
CA ARG A 169 -3.69 5.67 5.18
C ARG A 169 -3.33 6.95 5.94
N VAL A 170 -2.28 7.66 5.51
CA VAL A 170 -1.94 8.97 6.04
C VAL A 170 -2.88 10.02 5.44
N SER A 171 -3.66 10.69 6.28
CA SER A 171 -4.39 11.90 5.92
C SER A 171 -3.40 13.05 5.68
N ARG A 172 -3.56 13.77 4.56
CA ARG A 172 -2.84 15.02 4.30
C ARG A 172 -3.33 16.16 5.19
#